data_AF-A0A9Q0MAX1-F1
#
_entry.id   AF-A0A9Q0MAX1-F1
#
_cell.length_a   1.000
_cell.length_b   1.000
_cell.length_c   1.000
_cell.angle_alpha   90.00
_cell.angle_beta   90.00
_cell.angle_gamma   90.00
#
_symmetry.space_group_name_H-M   'P 1'
#
loop_
_entity.id
_entity.type
_entity.pdbx_description
1 polymer ?
#
loop_
_entity_poly.entity_id
_entity_poly.type
_entity_poly.pdbx_seq_one_letter_code
_entity_poly.pdbx_strand_id
1 'polypeptide(L)'
;MSIADLLHAAEYLERREREAEHGYATPLQHDLNRRRSKSKKSQGSRTTHNELEKNRRAHLRNCLEKLKEIVPLGPESNRHTTLGLLTKAKAFIKNLEEKDKKHQTTKDQLLREQKYLRERLDQLQDGSGSPPPNFTIQHSIHKRRSISECSSGVSSSSSNGSEPDTSETNDIFDSPDNAARLLHSFANIKMQIEHDNKKSWPMEQMSQSF
;
A
#
# COMPACT_ATOMS: atom_id res chain seq x y z
N MET A 1 37.01 -37.32 57.23
CA MET A 1 35.73 -37.62 56.56
C MET A 1 35.60 -39.12 56.51
N SER A 2 34.69 -39.67 57.32
CA SER A 2 34.43 -41.10 57.36
C SER A 2 33.53 -41.49 56.17
N ILE A 3 33.58 -42.74 55.74
CA ILE A 3 32.73 -43.23 54.65
C ILE A 3 31.23 -43.15 55.02
N ALA A 4 30.93 -43.23 56.32
CA ALA A 4 29.58 -43.03 56.85
C ALA A 4 29.10 -41.58 56.67
N ASP A 5 30.01 -40.60 56.82
CA ASP A 5 29.68 -39.18 56.62
C ASP A 5 29.30 -38.90 55.15
N LEU A 6 30.01 -39.52 54.19
CA LEU A 6 29.70 -39.40 52.77
C LEU A 6 28.38 -40.06 52.40
N LEU A 7 28.10 -41.25 52.95
CA LEU A 7 26.83 -41.95 52.70
C LEU A 7 25.64 -41.16 53.28
N HIS A 8 25.77 -40.64 54.49
CA HIS A 8 24.76 -39.79 55.11
C HIS A 8 24.56 -38.48 54.32
N ALA A 9 25.62 -37.89 53.77
CA ALA A 9 25.53 -36.71 52.90
C ALA A 9 24.87 -37.03 51.55
N ALA A 10 25.15 -38.21 50.97
CA ALA A 10 24.54 -38.67 49.73
C ALA A 10 23.03 -38.93 49.90
N GLU A 11 22.63 -39.60 50.98
CA GLU A 11 21.22 -39.82 51.32
C GLU A 11 20.49 -38.48 51.55
N TYR A 12 21.15 -37.50 52.15
CA TYR A 12 20.61 -36.14 52.32
C TYR A 12 20.42 -35.38 51.00
N LEU A 13 21.34 -35.54 50.03
CA LEU A 13 21.19 -34.96 48.70
C LEU A 13 20.06 -35.63 47.91
N GLU A 14 19.95 -36.96 47.98
CA GLU A 14 18.93 -37.74 47.29
C GLU A 14 17.52 -37.48 47.86
N ARG A 15 17.41 -37.25 49.17
CA ARG A 15 16.15 -36.81 49.80
C ARG A 15 15.77 -35.39 49.39
N ARG A 16 16.74 -34.47 49.33
CA ARG A 16 16.52 -33.09 48.87
C ARG A 16 16.10 -33.01 47.40
N GLU A 17 16.67 -33.85 46.55
CA GLU A 17 16.32 -33.90 45.12
C GLU A 17 14.89 -34.39 44.90
N ARG A 18 14.45 -35.38 45.69
CA ARG A 18 13.07 -35.91 45.67
C ARG A 18 12.04 -34.92 46.22
N GLU A 19 12.40 -34.10 47.20
CA GLU A 19 11.52 -33.08 47.79
C GLU A 19 11.40 -31.82 46.92
N ALA A 20 12.34 -31.57 46.01
CA ALA A 20 12.27 -30.45 45.07
C ALA A 20 11.21 -30.64 43.95
N GLU A 21 10.73 -31.88 43.73
CA GLU A 21 9.71 -32.20 42.72
C GLU A 21 8.30 -32.37 43.29
N HIS A 22 8.15 -32.60 44.60
CA HIS A 22 6.85 -32.88 45.24
C HIS A 22 6.32 -31.69 46.05
N GLY A 23 5.64 -30.78 45.35
CA GLY A 23 5.20 -29.48 45.85
C GLY A 23 4.00 -29.40 46.80
N TYR A 24 3.73 -30.33 47.73
CA TYR A 24 2.66 -30.13 48.74
C TYR A 24 2.87 -30.94 50.04
N ALA A 25 3.42 -30.32 51.09
CA ALA A 25 3.05 -30.45 52.54
C ALA A 25 4.22 -30.10 53.50
N THR A 26 4.06 -28.98 54.21
CA THR A 26 4.86 -28.35 55.31
C THR A 26 4.83 -29.14 56.67
N PRO A 27 5.57 -28.81 57.77
CA PRO A 27 5.95 -27.46 58.24
C PRO A 27 7.31 -27.27 58.95
N LEU A 28 7.63 -25.97 59.16
CA LEU A 28 8.30 -25.40 60.35
C LEU A 28 9.67 -24.71 60.13
N GLN A 29 9.61 -23.38 60.18
CA GLN A 29 10.56 -22.42 60.79
C GLN A 29 12.06 -22.61 60.48
N HIS A 30 12.64 -21.75 59.64
CA HIS A 30 13.46 -20.62 60.07
C HIS A 30 14.02 -19.85 58.85
N ASP A 31 14.45 -18.62 59.09
CA ASP A 31 15.25 -17.76 58.21
C ASP A 31 14.54 -16.90 57.16
N LEU A 32 13.76 -15.96 57.72
CA LEU A 32 13.57 -14.61 57.21
C LEU A 32 14.92 -13.85 57.09
N ASN A 33 15.84 -14.21 56.18
CA ASN A 33 16.94 -13.29 55.88
C ASN A 33 17.71 -13.47 54.56
N ARG A 34 17.09 -13.97 53.50
CA ARG A 34 17.65 -13.80 52.15
C ARG A 34 17.06 -12.57 51.49
N ARG A 35 17.70 -11.43 51.75
CA ARG A 35 17.65 -10.21 50.94
C ARG A 35 17.77 -10.57 49.46
N ARG A 36 16.65 -10.83 48.82
CA ARG A 36 16.50 -10.76 47.38
C ARG A 36 15.47 -9.67 47.17
N SER A 37 15.97 -8.45 46.98
CA SER A 37 15.27 -7.38 46.27
C SER A 37 14.97 -7.84 44.85
N LYS A 38 14.07 -8.84 44.72
CA LYS A 38 13.51 -9.27 43.46
C LYS A 38 12.35 -8.32 43.19
N SER A 39 12.69 -7.22 42.54
CA SER A 39 11.83 -6.49 41.60
C SER A 39 10.32 -6.72 41.78
N LYS A 40 9.69 -6.04 42.75
CA LYS A 40 8.24 -5.84 42.79
C LYS A 40 7.78 -4.82 41.73
N LYS A 41 8.25 -4.98 40.49
CA LYS A 41 7.76 -4.26 39.30
C LYS A 41 7.63 -5.27 38.18
N SER A 42 6.49 -5.98 38.11
CA SER A 42 6.16 -6.70 36.87
C SER A 42 4.68 -7.09 36.69
N GLN A 43 3.85 -7.13 37.73
CA GLN A 43 2.43 -7.50 37.54
C GLN A 43 1.64 -6.42 36.77
N GLY A 44 1.83 -5.14 37.12
CA GLY A 44 1.26 -4.02 36.34
C GLY A 44 1.87 -3.90 34.94
N SER A 45 3.16 -4.18 34.77
CA SER A 45 3.83 -4.08 33.47
C SER A 45 3.39 -5.15 32.47
N ARG A 46 3.06 -6.36 32.94
CA ARG A 46 2.58 -7.46 32.08
C ARG A 46 1.15 -7.21 31.60
N THR A 47 0.29 -6.70 32.46
CA THR A 47 -1.10 -6.38 32.13
C THR A 47 -1.16 -5.21 31.14
N THR A 48 -0.43 -4.11 31.39
CA THR A 48 -0.34 -2.99 30.44
C THR A 48 0.25 -3.42 29.09
N HIS A 49 1.29 -4.27 29.07
CA HIS A 49 1.85 -4.81 27.84
C HIS A 49 0.81 -5.60 27.02
N ASN A 50 0.02 -6.45 27.69
CA ASN A 50 -1.01 -7.26 27.02
C ASN A 50 -2.15 -6.39 26.46
N GLU A 51 -2.54 -5.34 27.18
CA GLU A 51 -3.54 -4.37 26.70
C GLU A 51 -3.04 -3.64 25.45
N LEU A 52 -1.80 -3.16 25.47
CA LEU A 52 -1.18 -2.51 24.32
C LEU A 52 -1.09 -3.46 23.11
N GLU A 53 -0.68 -4.72 23.31
CA GLU A 53 -0.61 -5.70 22.23
C GLU A 53 -2.01 -6.08 21.70
N LYS A 54 -3.03 -6.14 22.57
CA LYS A 54 -4.42 -6.36 22.16
C LYS A 54 -4.92 -5.20 21.31
N ASN A 55 -4.64 -3.96 21.72
CA ASN A 55 -5.00 -2.76 20.95
C ASN A 55 -4.27 -2.76 19.59
N ARG A 56 -2.96 -3.01 19.57
CA ARG A 56 -2.15 -3.12 18.35
C ARG A 56 -2.72 -4.16 17.39
N ARG A 57 -3.11 -5.34 17.89
CA ARG A 57 -3.74 -6.41 17.09
C ARG A 57 -5.11 -6.00 16.56
N ALA A 58 -5.92 -5.30 17.33
CA ALA A 58 -7.21 -4.78 16.88
C ALA A 58 -7.03 -3.76 15.74
N HIS A 59 -6.07 -2.83 15.89
CA HIS A 59 -5.73 -1.87 14.84
C HIS A 59 -5.26 -2.57 13.56
N LEU A 60 -4.37 -3.56 13.67
CA LEU A 60 -3.92 -4.34 12.52
C LEU A 60 -5.08 -5.01 11.77
N ARG A 61 -6.03 -5.62 12.50
CA ARG A 61 -7.22 -6.23 11.88
C ARG A 61 -8.05 -5.20 11.13
N ASN A 62 -8.26 -4.02 11.70
CA ASN A 62 -8.96 -2.92 11.04
C ASN A 62 -8.26 -2.47 9.74
N CYS A 63 -6.93 -2.37 9.74
CA CYS A 63 -6.17 -2.04 8.54
C CYS A 63 -6.31 -3.11 7.45
N LEU A 64 -6.31 -4.40 7.82
CA LEU A 64 -6.49 -5.50 6.88
C LEU A 64 -7.92 -5.53 6.30
N GLU A 65 -8.94 -5.23 7.10
CA GLU A 65 -10.32 -5.14 6.61
C GLU A 65 -10.49 -3.98 5.62
N LYS A 66 -9.91 -2.82 5.92
CA LYS A 66 -9.87 -1.69 4.99
C LYS A 66 -9.16 -2.04 3.68
N LEU A 67 -8.06 -2.77 3.76
CA LEU A 67 -7.33 -3.22 2.57
C LEU A 67 -8.18 -4.16 1.72
N LYS A 68 -8.96 -5.04 2.35
CA LYS A 68 -9.85 -5.97 1.67
C LYS A 68 -10.94 -5.28 0.85
N GLU A 69 -11.50 -4.18 1.34
CA GLU A 69 -12.51 -3.39 0.62
C GLU A 69 -11.97 -2.74 -0.66
N ILE A 70 -10.66 -2.46 -0.71
CA ILE A 70 -10.01 -1.82 -1.85
C ILE A 70 -9.52 -2.84 -2.88
N VAL A 71 -8.97 -3.96 -2.39
CA VAL A 71 -8.39 -4.96 -3.28
C VAL A 71 -9.53 -5.75 -3.93
N PRO A 72 -9.59 -5.87 -5.26
CA PRO A 72 -10.58 -6.72 -5.92
C PRO A 72 -10.24 -8.19 -5.67
N LEU A 73 -10.84 -8.76 -4.62
CA LEU A 73 -10.56 -10.13 -4.17
C LEU A 73 -11.50 -11.18 -4.78
N GLY A 74 -12.55 -10.75 -5.48
CA GLY A 74 -13.59 -11.63 -6.03
C GLY A 74 -14.50 -12.23 -4.94
N PRO A 75 -15.28 -13.29 -5.26
CA PRO A 75 -16.19 -13.94 -4.31
C PRO A 75 -15.48 -14.60 -3.11
N GLU A 76 -14.15 -14.74 -3.16
CA GLU A 76 -13.33 -15.28 -2.07
C GLU A 76 -12.95 -14.24 -0.99
N SER A 77 -13.65 -13.10 -0.93
CA SER A 77 -13.31 -12.03 0.03
C SER A 77 -13.35 -12.51 1.48
N ASN A 78 -14.21 -13.47 1.87
CA ASN A 78 -14.31 -13.89 3.26
C ASN A 78 -13.23 -14.90 3.71
N ARG A 79 -12.51 -15.57 2.79
CA ARG A 79 -11.58 -16.68 3.11
C ARG A 79 -10.10 -16.34 2.88
N HIS A 80 -9.76 -15.10 2.60
CA HIS A 80 -8.37 -14.76 2.29
C HIS A 80 -7.43 -14.85 3.51
N THR A 81 -6.25 -15.43 3.30
CA THR A 81 -5.16 -15.35 4.28
C THR A 81 -4.50 -13.98 4.24
N THR A 82 -3.85 -13.55 5.33
CA THR A 82 -3.12 -12.26 5.37
C THR A 82 -2.07 -12.19 4.26
N LEU A 83 -1.32 -13.28 4.04
CA LEU A 83 -0.32 -13.34 2.97
C LEU A 83 -0.96 -13.23 1.59
N GLY A 84 -2.05 -13.96 1.34
CA GLY A 84 -2.77 -13.91 0.07
C GLY A 84 -3.31 -12.50 -0.24
N LEU A 85 -3.86 -11.82 0.76
CA LEU A 85 -4.30 -10.43 0.64
C LEU A 85 -3.15 -9.49 0.27
N LEU A 86 -2.00 -9.58 0.97
CA LEU A 86 -0.85 -8.73 0.70
C LEU A 86 -0.25 -8.98 -0.70
N THR A 87 -0.17 -10.24 -1.13
CA THR A 87 0.29 -10.60 -2.48
C THR A 87 -0.63 -10.03 -3.56
N LYS A 88 -1.95 -10.19 -3.40
CA LYS A 88 -2.94 -9.62 -4.33
C LYS A 88 -2.92 -8.09 -4.33
N ALA A 89 -2.78 -7.45 -3.17
CA ALA A 89 -2.64 -6.00 -3.07
C ALA A 89 -1.42 -5.48 -3.85
N LYS A 90 -0.27 -6.15 -3.70
CA LYS A 90 0.95 -5.82 -4.44
C LYS A 90 0.75 -5.96 -5.96
N ALA A 91 0.08 -7.02 -6.40
CA ALA A 91 -0.24 -7.21 -7.81
C ALA A 91 -1.24 -6.16 -8.32
N PHE A 92 -2.23 -5.79 -7.49
CA PHE A 92 -3.23 -4.79 -7.84
C PHE A 92 -2.61 -3.40 -8.06
N ILE A 93 -1.69 -2.97 -7.19
CA ILE A 93 -0.95 -1.72 -7.37
C ILE A 93 -0.21 -1.72 -8.72
N LYS A 94 0.53 -2.80 -9.03
CA LYS A 94 1.24 -2.92 -10.31
C LYS A 94 0.32 -2.85 -11.53
N ASN A 95 -0.85 -3.49 -11.45
CA ASN A 95 -1.84 -3.46 -12.53
C ASN A 95 -2.42 -2.05 -12.72
N LEU A 96 -2.69 -1.32 -11.62
CA LEU A 96 -3.14 0.06 -11.70
C LEU A 96 -2.08 0.96 -12.35
N GLU A 97 -0.81 0.83 -11.96
CA GLU A 97 0.30 1.56 -12.57
C GLU A 97 0.44 1.28 -14.07
N GLU A 98 0.27 0.03 -14.50
CA GLU A 98 0.30 -0.34 -15.91
C GLU A 98 -0.90 0.23 -16.69
N LYS A 99 -2.10 0.19 -16.12
CA LYS A 99 -3.30 0.78 -16.72
C LYS A 99 -3.16 2.30 -16.87
N ASP A 100 -2.68 2.98 -15.83
CA ASP A 100 -2.43 4.43 -15.88
C ASP A 100 -1.42 4.78 -16.99
N LYS A 101 -0.35 3.98 -17.13
CA LYS A 101 0.62 4.16 -18.22
C LYS A 101 -0.04 3.99 -19.60
N LYS A 102 -0.86 2.95 -19.79
CA LYS A 102 -1.58 2.72 -21.06
C LYS A 102 -2.55 3.85 -21.36
N HIS A 103 -3.37 4.25 -20.40
CA HIS A 103 -4.30 5.37 -20.54
C HIS A 103 -3.58 6.67 -20.90
N GLN A 104 -2.42 6.93 -20.29
CA GLN A 104 -1.60 8.09 -20.61
C GLN A 104 -1.12 8.04 -22.07
N THR A 105 -0.63 6.89 -22.54
CA THR A 105 -0.21 6.76 -23.95
C THR A 105 -1.35 6.95 -24.93
N THR A 106 -2.54 6.42 -24.63
CA THR A 106 -3.74 6.61 -25.46
C THR A 106 -4.17 8.07 -25.48
N LYS A 107 -4.15 8.74 -24.32
CA LYS A 107 -4.43 10.17 -24.22
C LYS A 107 -3.47 10.99 -25.09
N ASP A 108 -2.18 10.69 -25.05
CA ASP A 108 -1.17 11.39 -25.85
C ASP A 108 -1.32 11.12 -27.36
N GLN A 109 -1.76 9.91 -27.73
CA GLN A 109 -2.11 9.58 -29.12
C GLN A 109 -3.31 10.40 -29.60
N LEU A 110 -4.40 10.41 -28.83
CA LEU A 110 -5.62 11.16 -29.16
C LEU A 110 -5.37 12.67 -29.22
N LEU A 111 -4.51 13.21 -28.36
CA LEU A 111 -4.12 14.63 -28.42
C LEU A 111 -3.34 14.97 -29.69
N ARG A 112 -2.45 14.09 -30.14
CA ARG A 112 -1.73 14.26 -31.41
C ARG A 112 -2.68 14.21 -32.61
N GLU A 113 -3.62 13.27 -32.60
CA GLU A 113 -4.64 13.15 -33.64
C GLU A 113 -5.58 14.36 -33.65
N GLN A 114 -6.08 14.78 -32.48
CA GLN A 114 -6.89 15.99 -32.35
C GLN A 114 -6.17 17.21 -32.92
N LYS A 115 -4.88 17.39 -32.60
CA LYS A 115 -4.07 18.48 -33.13
C LYS A 115 -3.95 18.40 -34.65
N TYR A 116 -3.61 17.23 -35.18
CA TYR A 116 -3.51 17.00 -36.62
C TYR A 116 -4.83 17.30 -37.36
N LEU A 117 -5.96 16.83 -36.84
CA LEU A 117 -7.27 17.07 -37.41
C LEU A 117 -7.66 18.55 -37.36
N ARG A 118 -7.34 19.26 -36.28
CA ARG A 118 -7.54 20.72 -36.18
C ARG A 118 -6.73 21.47 -37.22
N GLU A 119 -5.43 21.18 -37.35
CA GLU A 119 -4.57 21.79 -38.38
C GLU A 119 -5.07 21.48 -39.80
N ARG A 120 -5.67 20.30 -40.02
CA ARG A 120 -6.26 19.93 -41.31
C ARG A 120 -7.56 20.70 -41.59
N LEU A 121 -8.39 20.91 -40.57
CA LEU A 121 -9.60 21.72 -40.70
C LEU A 121 -9.25 23.18 -41.01
N ASP A 122 -8.27 23.76 -40.31
CA ASP A 122 -7.81 25.13 -40.55
C ASP A 122 -7.33 25.31 -42.00
N GLN A 123 -6.53 24.37 -42.53
CA GLN A 123 -6.10 24.38 -43.93
C GLN A 123 -7.26 24.32 -44.95
N LEU A 124 -8.29 23.53 -44.65
CA LEU A 124 -9.47 23.41 -45.52
C LEU A 124 -10.36 24.66 -45.41
N GLN A 125 -10.45 25.27 -44.23
CA GLN A 125 -11.18 26.51 -44.00
C GLN A 125 -10.49 27.71 -44.67
N ASP A 126 -9.16 27.80 -44.57
CA ASP A 126 -8.35 28.81 -45.26
C ASP A 126 -8.41 28.66 -46.79
N GLY A 127 -8.66 27.43 -47.29
CA GLY A 127 -8.88 27.14 -48.71
C GLY A 127 -10.31 27.34 -49.21
N SER A 128 -11.31 27.45 -48.32
CA SER A 128 -12.74 27.50 -48.66
C SER A 128 -13.42 28.82 -48.26
N GLY A 129 -12.72 29.93 -48.48
CA GLY A 129 -13.38 31.21 -48.75
C GLY A 129 -14.16 31.84 -47.59
N SER A 130 -13.44 32.47 -46.67
CA SER A 130 -13.85 33.78 -46.14
C SER A 130 -12.63 34.46 -45.52
N PRO A 131 -12.19 35.64 -46.00
CA PRO A 131 -11.22 36.43 -45.26
C PRO A 131 -11.85 36.86 -43.91
N PRO A 132 -11.05 37.00 -42.83
CA PRO A 132 -11.56 37.58 -41.59
C PRO A 132 -12.01 39.02 -41.85
N PRO A 133 -13.18 39.47 -41.34
CA PRO A 133 -13.52 40.88 -41.36
C PRO A 133 -12.61 41.57 -40.33
N ASN A 134 -11.78 42.50 -40.80
CA ASN A 134 -10.86 43.36 -40.04
C ASN A 134 -9.48 42.79 -39.65
N PHE A 135 -8.60 42.57 -40.64
CA PHE A 135 -7.21 42.95 -40.42
C PHE A 135 -6.67 43.78 -41.60
N THR A 136 -6.26 44.99 -41.26
CA THR A 136 -5.85 46.07 -42.15
C THR A 136 -4.76 45.65 -43.14
N ILE A 137 -4.94 46.12 -44.37
CA ILE A 137 -4.00 46.14 -45.49
C ILE A 137 -2.60 46.56 -45.02
N GLN A 138 -1.59 45.69 -45.14
CA GLN A 138 -0.21 46.00 -45.56
C GLN A 138 0.67 44.73 -45.49
N HIS A 139 0.56 43.80 -46.46
CA HIS A 139 1.73 43.11 -47.05
C HIS A 139 1.32 42.18 -48.21
N SER A 140 0.93 42.76 -49.34
CA SER A 140 0.75 42.01 -50.59
C SER A 140 1.84 42.37 -51.57
N ILE A 141 3.09 41.95 -51.35
CA ILE A 141 4.02 41.66 -52.45
C ILE A 141 5.00 40.56 -52.00
N HIS A 142 5.23 39.57 -52.88
CA HIS A 142 6.27 38.53 -52.88
C HIS A 142 5.98 37.21 -52.13
N LYS A 143 5.27 36.29 -52.80
CA LYS A 143 5.77 34.92 -53.09
C LYS A 143 4.75 34.11 -53.89
N ARG A 144 4.72 34.33 -55.21
CA ARG A 144 4.39 33.25 -56.17
C ARG A 144 5.67 32.90 -56.93
N ARG A 145 5.89 31.59 -57.06
CA ARG A 145 6.97 30.85 -57.76
C ARG A 145 8.15 30.40 -56.88
N SER A 146 8.15 29.13 -56.49
CA SER A 146 9.03 28.15 -57.13
C SER A 146 8.50 26.74 -56.87
N ILE A 147 8.22 25.99 -57.94
CA ILE A 147 8.14 24.53 -57.92
C ILE A 147 9.57 24.01 -57.76
N SER A 148 9.84 23.24 -56.71
CA SER A 148 11.07 22.44 -56.64
C SER A 148 10.69 20.98 -56.46
N GLU A 149 10.98 20.20 -57.49
CA GLU A 149 11.07 18.76 -57.42
C GLU A 149 12.26 18.42 -56.51
N CYS A 150 12.01 17.67 -55.44
CA CYS A 150 13.03 16.84 -54.83
C CYS A 150 12.43 15.50 -54.44
N SER A 151 12.78 14.50 -55.24
CA SER A 151 12.64 13.09 -54.91
C SER A 151 13.43 12.80 -53.63
N SER A 152 12.76 12.24 -52.63
CA SER A 152 13.43 11.45 -51.60
C SER A 152 12.51 10.28 -51.26
N GLY A 153 12.94 9.09 -51.70
CA GLY A 153 12.26 7.85 -51.45
C GLY A 153 12.24 7.55 -49.95
N VAL A 154 11.06 7.21 -49.45
CA VAL A 154 10.90 6.56 -48.16
C VAL A 154 10.38 5.14 -48.43
N SER A 155 11.19 4.18 -48.02
CA SER A 155 10.91 2.76 -48.13
C SER A 155 9.70 2.40 -47.29
N SER A 156 8.71 1.76 -47.91
CA SER A 156 7.61 1.08 -47.24
C SER A 156 8.12 -0.23 -46.61
N SER A 157 8.11 -0.31 -45.28
CA SER A 157 8.15 -1.59 -44.58
C SER A 157 6.74 -1.94 -44.12
N SER A 158 6.12 -2.87 -44.83
CA SER A 158 4.92 -3.57 -44.41
C SER A 158 5.26 -4.42 -43.18
N SER A 159 4.66 -4.08 -42.04
CA SER A 159 4.62 -4.94 -40.87
C SER A 159 3.22 -5.51 -40.74
N ASN A 160 3.09 -6.80 -41.06
CA ASN A 160 1.96 -7.61 -40.65
C ASN A 160 1.95 -7.69 -39.12
N GLY A 161 1.02 -6.98 -38.49
CA GLY A 161 0.68 -7.18 -37.09
C GLY A 161 -0.39 -8.24 -37.00
N SER A 162 -0.01 -9.45 -36.60
CA SER A 162 -0.92 -10.54 -36.30
C SER A 162 -1.82 -10.18 -35.12
N GLU A 163 -3.13 -10.32 -35.31
CA GLU A 163 -4.14 -10.43 -34.27
C GLU A 163 -3.78 -11.56 -33.29
N PRO A 164 -3.98 -11.34 -31.98
CA PRO A 164 -4.41 -12.41 -31.11
C PRO A 164 -5.83 -12.09 -30.63
N ASP A 165 -6.77 -12.83 -31.21
CA ASP A 165 -8.08 -13.11 -30.65
C ASP A 165 -7.92 -13.61 -29.21
N THR A 166 -8.37 -12.81 -28.24
CA THR A 166 -8.66 -13.27 -26.87
C THR A 166 -10.06 -12.79 -26.52
N SER A 167 -11.01 -13.47 -27.11
CA SER A 167 -12.37 -13.57 -26.64
C SER A 167 -12.40 -14.00 -25.15
N GLU A 168 -13.32 -13.37 -24.41
CA GLU A 168 -13.84 -13.73 -23.08
C GLU A 168 -12.99 -13.37 -21.85
N THR A 169 -13.30 -12.23 -21.20
CA THR A 169 -13.50 -12.06 -19.72
C THR A 169 -13.44 -10.61 -19.20
N ASN A 170 -13.24 -9.58 -20.04
CA ASN A 170 -12.97 -8.21 -19.53
C ASN A 170 -14.18 -7.29 -19.28
N ASP A 171 -15.42 -7.72 -19.55
CA ASP A 171 -16.59 -6.84 -19.48
C ASP A 171 -17.15 -6.61 -18.05
N ILE A 172 -16.48 -7.08 -17.00
CA ILE A 172 -16.93 -6.86 -15.60
C ILE A 172 -16.25 -5.66 -14.92
N PHE A 173 -15.16 -5.13 -15.47
CA PHE A 173 -14.26 -4.22 -14.73
C PHE A 173 -14.39 -2.73 -15.08
N ASP A 174 -15.21 -2.36 -16.06
CA ASP A 174 -15.33 -0.98 -16.55
C ASP A 174 -16.61 -0.28 -16.04
N SER A 175 -16.86 -0.34 -14.73
CA SER A 175 -17.92 0.46 -14.13
C SER A 175 -17.31 1.69 -13.44
N PRO A 176 -17.65 2.92 -13.86
CA PRO A 176 -17.16 4.17 -13.25
C PRO A 176 -17.52 4.27 -11.75
N ASP A 177 -18.54 3.53 -11.33
CA ASP A 177 -18.95 3.44 -9.93
C ASP A 177 -17.89 2.77 -9.05
N ASN A 178 -17.11 1.82 -9.59
CA ASN A 178 -16.04 1.17 -8.82
C ASN A 178 -14.86 2.12 -8.58
N ALA A 179 -14.51 2.97 -9.55
CA ALA A 179 -13.46 3.96 -9.40
C ALA A 179 -13.82 5.02 -8.34
N ALA A 180 -15.06 5.51 -8.36
CA ALA A 180 -15.56 6.46 -7.37
C ALA A 180 -15.57 5.88 -5.94
N ARG A 181 -15.96 4.61 -5.80
CA ARG A 181 -15.96 3.88 -4.52
C ARG A 181 -14.54 3.67 -3.97
N LEU A 182 -13.59 3.33 -4.84
CA LEU A 182 -12.19 3.17 -4.47
C LEU A 182 -11.59 4.50 -3.97
N LEU A 183 -11.78 5.59 -4.74
CA LEU A 183 -11.26 6.92 -4.37
C LEU A 183 -11.84 7.41 -3.04
N HIS A 184 -13.15 7.23 -2.81
CA HIS A 184 -13.78 7.57 -1.53
C HIS A 184 -13.21 6.74 -0.37
N SER A 185 -13.04 5.44 -0.56
CA SER A 185 -12.45 4.55 0.44
C SER A 185 -11.02 4.97 0.80
N PHE A 186 -10.18 5.24 -0.21
CA PHE A 186 -8.81 5.74 -0.02
C PHE A 186 -8.77 7.07 0.74
N ALA A 187 -9.63 8.03 0.38
CA ALA A 187 -9.72 9.31 1.07
C ALA A 187 -10.09 9.13 2.55
N ASN A 188 -11.05 8.25 2.86
CA ASN A 188 -11.50 7.99 4.21
C ASN A 188 -10.41 7.29 5.07
N ILE A 189 -9.64 6.38 4.46
CA ILE A 189 -8.52 5.71 5.12
C ILE A 189 -7.39 6.70 5.42
N LYS A 190 -7.06 7.59 4.47
CA LYS A 190 -6.05 8.64 4.66
C LYS A 190 -6.42 9.57 5.81
N MET A 191 -7.68 10.02 5.86
CA MET A 191 -8.20 10.86 6.94
C MET A 191 -8.12 10.17 8.30
N GLN A 192 -8.45 8.88 8.37
CA GLN A 192 -8.39 8.13 9.62
C GLN A 192 -6.94 7.98 10.11
N ILE A 193 -6.00 7.65 9.22
CA ILE A 193 -4.57 7.53 9.56
C ILE A 193 -4.04 8.87 10.09
N GLU A 194 -4.39 9.98 9.45
CA GLU A 194 -3.93 11.31 9.84
C GLU A 194 -4.52 11.77 11.18
N HIS A 195 -5.78 11.43 11.45
CA HIS A 195 -6.45 11.71 12.71
C HIS A 195 -5.92 10.85 13.87
N ASP A 196 -5.63 9.57 13.64
CA ASP A 196 -5.05 8.68 14.65
C ASP A 196 -3.61 9.07 15.00
N ASN A 197 -2.86 9.63 14.03
CA ASN A 197 -1.52 10.19 14.28
C ASN A 197 -1.58 11.46 15.17
N LYS A 198 -2.63 12.29 15.03
CA LYS A 198 -2.84 13.51 15.84
C LYS A 198 -3.26 13.23 17.29
N LYS A 199 -3.79 12.05 17.61
CA LYS A 199 -4.16 11.66 18.98
C LYS A 199 -3.00 11.09 19.81
N SER A 200 -1.85 10.81 19.17
CA SER A 200 -0.73 10.07 19.78
C SER A 200 0.18 10.91 20.68
N TRP A 201 0.12 12.25 20.64
CA TRP A 201 1.01 13.09 21.46
C TRP A 201 0.33 14.35 22.02
N PRO A 202 -0.02 14.36 23.32
CA PRO A 202 -0.09 15.56 24.12
C PRO A 202 1.06 15.53 25.15
N MET A 203 2.31 15.64 24.69
CA MET A 203 3.47 15.77 25.58
C MET A 203 4.35 16.94 25.12
N GLU A 204 3.75 18.12 25.02
CA GLU A 204 4.50 19.38 24.81
C GLU A 204 3.85 20.57 25.53
N GLN A 205 3.25 20.33 26.70
CA GLN A 205 2.68 21.36 27.58
C GLN A 205 3.08 21.16 29.06
N MET A 206 4.28 20.61 29.32
CA MET A 206 4.90 20.64 30.65
C MET A 206 6.39 20.98 30.52
N SER A 207 6.68 22.20 30.04
CA SER A 207 7.99 22.83 30.22
C SER A 207 7.85 24.34 30.47
N GLN A 208 6.79 24.74 31.18
CA GLN A 208 6.66 26.05 31.81
C GLN A 208 5.85 25.89 33.10
N SER A 209 6.52 25.42 34.16
CA SER A 209 6.23 25.68 35.58
C SER A 209 6.94 24.60 36.41
N PHE A 210 8.22 24.83 36.70
CA PHE A 210 8.89 24.72 38.00
C PHE A 210 10.40 24.84 37.79
#